data_AF-A0A7C7PXY6-F1
#
_entry.id   AF-A0A7C7PXY6-F1
#
_cell.length_a   1.000
_cell.length_b   1.000
_cell.length_c   1.000
_cell.angle_alpha   90.00
_cell.angle_beta   90.00
_cell.angle_gamma   90.00
#
_symmetry.space_group_name_H-M   'P 1'
#
loop_
_entity.id
_entity.type
_entity.pdbx_description
1 polymer ?
#
loop_
_entity_poly.entity_id
_entity_poly.type
_entity_poly.pdbx_seq_one_letter_code
_entity_poly.pdbx_strand_id
1 'polypeptide(L)'
;MSFWLPFSFALFFCVWCIATLVRRQWMEREQFTFPLVQLPYELTREPSLGRVFPPLFYNFPLWIGVGISALIHTLCGLQVYYPSVPAFRRSRILGEYLRGFPWDAIRWTGFYIYPAAIGLTYLLTSEVAFSLWFFYLLERAQQILFAYRGWTGRGFSASEFVQYQQVGAVIGLLAIITYAARTHWREIWLKAIGKMPELDDSDEPLPYPIAFWGLAFISLLLWLLLICLGVHPLLAANFLLMSYGFYLAVSWIATNGGMVMVQMRILPMDTIIAVLGSKRFSARSIIISCLLQEAHAYDLRETLMPSLLNAMKMADLTQVRKRPLLQIGMIGVIIAAFVSLYAWLNLCYTKGAVTLTKTATFNWHANYPWRLAGQYIDPGEQPNTFHITGMVVGLGIFVWLYIMRLQFIW
;
A
#
# COMPACT_ATOMS: atom_id res chain seq x y z
N MET A 1 -9.68 -15.06 -18.00
CA MET A 1 -8.76 -15.64 -17.00
C MET A 1 -7.36 -15.91 -17.54
N SER A 2 -7.23 -16.35 -18.80
CA SER A 2 -5.95 -16.68 -19.43
C SER A 2 -4.92 -15.55 -19.51
N PHE A 3 -5.34 -14.29 -19.39
CA PHE A 3 -4.43 -13.13 -19.27
C PHE A 3 -4.16 -12.75 -17.80
N TRP A 4 -5.23 -12.48 -17.04
CA TRP A 4 -5.15 -11.92 -15.69
C TRP A 4 -4.36 -12.79 -14.70
N LEU A 5 -4.58 -14.10 -14.69
CA LEU A 5 -3.89 -14.98 -13.74
C LEU A 5 -2.38 -15.07 -14.02
N PRO A 6 -1.93 -15.40 -15.25
CA PRO A 6 -0.50 -15.39 -15.56
C PRO A 6 0.17 -14.04 -15.31
N PHE A 7 -0.48 -12.94 -15.68
CA PHE A 7 0.03 -11.59 -15.42
C PHE A 7 0.19 -11.34 -13.91
N SER A 8 -0.83 -11.66 -13.12
CA SER A 8 -0.82 -11.48 -11.65
C SER A 8 0.26 -12.33 -11.00
N PHE A 9 0.40 -13.60 -11.38
CA PHE A 9 1.42 -14.48 -10.82
C PHE A 9 2.84 -14.04 -11.20
N ALA A 10 3.05 -13.57 -12.43
CA ALA A 10 4.32 -12.98 -12.84
C ALA A 10 4.65 -11.71 -12.04
N LEU A 11 3.65 -10.86 -11.78
CA LEU A 11 3.80 -9.67 -10.95
C LEU A 11 4.10 -10.05 -9.48
N PHE A 12 3.40 -11.03 -8.91
CA PHE A 12 3.65 -11.53 -7.56
C PHE A 12 5.04 -12.16 -7.43
N PHE A 13 5.52 -12.86 -8.45
CA PHE A 13 6.89 -13.35 -8.48
C PHE A 13 7.91 -12.20 -8.48
N CYS A 14 7.65 -11.10 -9.20
CA CYS A 14 8.49 -9.90 -9.10
C CYS A 14 8.48 -9.33 -7.68
N VAL A 15 7.31 -9.26 -7.03
CA VAL A 15 7.18 -8.82 -5.63
C VAL A 15 8.00 -9.71 -4.69
N TRP A 16 8.05 -11.02 -4.92
CA TRP A 16 8.86 -11.95 -4.14
C TRP A 16 10.35 -11.75 -4.32
N CYS A 17 10.76 -11.52 -5.58
CA CYS A 17 12.14 -11.17 -5.89
C CYS A 17 12.53 -9.88 -5.15
N ILE A 18 11.73 -8.82 -5.26
CA ILE A 18 11.97 -7.55 -4.57
C ILE A 18 12.02 -7.75 -3.05
N ALA A 19 11.04 -8.47 -2.45
CA ALA A 19 11.01 -8.75 -1.02
C ALA A 19 12.26 -9.48 -0.55
N THR A 20 12.73 -10.48 -1.30
CA THR A 20 13.99 -11.20 -1.00
C THR A 20 15.18 -10.25 -1.07
N LEU A 21 15.26 -9.42 -2.10
CA LEU A 21 16.37 -8.51 -2.34
C LEU A 21 16.48 -7.38 -1.30
N VAL A 22 15.36 -6.94 -0.70
CA VAL A 22 15.39 -5.92 0.37
C VAL A 22 15.48 -6.50 1.79
N ARG A 23 15.13 -7.78 1.97
CA ARG A 23 14.97 -8.41 3.30
C ARG A 23 16.19 -8.17 4.18
N ARG A 24 17.37 -8.55 3.70
CA ARG A 24 18.61 -8.47 4.49
C ARG A 24 18.97 -7.04 4.85
N GLN A 25 18.82 -6.12 3.90
CA GLN A 25 19.02 -4.70 4.17
C GLN A 25 18.10 -4.21 5.30
N TRP A 26 16.79 -4.45 5.20
CA TRP A 26 15.83 -3.90 6.14
C TRP A 26 15.83 -4.60 7.50
N MET A 27 16.06 -5.92 7.54
CA MET A 27 16.01 -6.71 8.77
C MET A 27 17.34 -6.75 9.53
N GLU A 28 18.47 -6.87 8.83
CA GLU A 28 19.78 -7.07 9.48
C GLU A 28 20.59 -5.77 9.55
N ARG A 29 20.60 -4.96 8.47
CA ARG A 29 21.44 -3.76 8.39
C ARG A 29 20.74 -2.53 8.97
N GLU A 30 19.51 -2.27 8.55
CA GLU A 30 18.71 -1.13 9.01
C GLU A 30 17.85 -1.46 10.24
N GLN A 31 17.76 -2.75 10.61
CA GLN A 31 17.07 -3.23 11.82
C GLN A 31 15.68 -2.62 12.04
N PHE A 32 14.84 -2.67 11.01
CA PHE A 32 13.45 -2.22 11.14
C PHE A 32 12.74 -2.95 12.29
N THR A 33 11.78 -2.25 12.90
CA THR A 33 11.12 -2.68 14.15
C THR A 33 10.09 -3.80 13.93
N PHE A 34 9.49 -3.87 12.73
CA PHE A 34 8.40 -4.81 12.39
C PHE A 34 7.30 -4.91 13.46
N PRO A 35 6.64 -3.80 13.87
CA PRO A 35 5.70 -3.82 15.00
C PRO A 35 4.53 -4.78 14.80
N LEU A 36 4.12 -4.98 13.54
CA LEU A 36 3.01 -5.86 13.17
C LEU A 36 3.28 -7.35 13.40
N VAL A 37 4.54 -7.75 13.57
CA VAL A 37 4.92 -9.13 13.86
C VAL A 37 4.75 -9.46 15.34
N GLN A 38 4.71 -8.46 16.22
CA GLN A 38 4.65 -8.66 17.68
C GLN A 38 3.42 -9.45 18.12
N LEU A 39 2.23 -9.08 17.62
CA LEU A 39 0.99 -9.77 17.99
C LEU A 39 0.95 -11.23 17.50
N PRO A 40 1.21 -11.53 16.21
CA PRO A 40 1.37 -12.92 15.76
C PRO A 40 2.41 -13.69 16.56
N TYR A 41 3.56 -13.08 16.87
CA TYR A 41 4.60 -13.71 17.68
C TYR A 41 4.08 -14.11 19.06
N GLU A 42 3.46 -13.19 19.80
CA GLU A 42 2.87 -13.45 21.12
C GLU A 42 1.77 -14.52 21.10
N LEU A 43 1.00 -14.62 20.01
CA LEU A 43 -0.03 -15.66 19.81
C LEU A 43 0.57 -17.06 19.55
N THR A 44 1.83 -17.14 19.15
CA THR A 44 2.52 -18.40 18.86
C THR A 44 3.63 -18.74 19.85
N ARG A 45 3.81 -17.93 20.90
CA ARG A 45 4.80 -18.20 21.95
C ARG A 45 4.50 -19.51 22.65
N GLU A 46 5.56 -20.24 22.97
CA GLU A 46 5.45 -21.48 23.71
C GLU A 46 4.70 -21.27 25.04
N PRO A 47 3.72 -22.14 25.37
CA PRO A 47 3.05 -22.09 26.66
C PRO A 47 4.05 -22.26 27.81
N SER A 48 3.86 -21.50 28.89
CA SER A 48 4.63 -21.72 30.13
C SER A 48 4.31 -23.10 30.72
N LEU A 49 5.27 -23.69 31.45
CA LEU A 49 5.11 -24.98 32.14
C LEU A 49 3.74 -25.12 32.84
N GLY A 50 3.02 -26.20 32.49
CA GLY A 50 1.70 -26.50 33.04
C GLY A 50 0.51 -25.74 32.42
N ARG A 51 0.73 -24.93 31.37
CA ARG A 51 -0.34 -24.23 30.64
C ARG A 51 -0.50 -24.79 29.22
N VAL A 52 -1.72 -24.72 28.69
CA VAL A 52 -2.07 -25.18 27.34
C VAL A 52 -1.95 -24.06 26.31
N PHE A 53 -2.25 -22.83 26.70
CA PHE A 53 -2.24 -21.67 25.80
C PHE A 53 -1.00 -20.78 25.99
N PRO A 54 -0.65 -19.97 24.97
CA PRO A 54 0.35 -18.92 25.11
C PRO A 54 0.03 -17.95 26.26
N PRO A 55 1.05 -17.33 26.89
CA PRO A 55 0.86 -16.43 28.04
C PRO A 55 -0.15 -15.30 27.81
N LEU A 56 -0.22 -14.78 26.58
CA LEU A 56 -1.13 -13.70 26.19
C LEU A 56 -2.60 -14.00 26.52
N PHE A 57 -3.05 -15.25 26.34
CA PHE A 57 -4.44 -15.65 26.59
C PHE A 57 -4.85 -15.66 28.06
N TYR A 58 -3.89 -15.61 28.99
CA TYR A 58 -4.16 -15.51 30.42
C TYR A 58 -4.20 -14.05 30.92
N ASN A 59 -3.98 -13.08 30.04
CA ASN A 59 -3.96 -11.66 30.39
C ASN A 59 -5.38 -11.09 30.38
N PHE A 60 -5.93 -10.73 31.55
CA PHE A 60 -7.30 -10.23 31.67
C PHE A 60 -7.59 -8.98 30.81
N PRO A 61 -6.71 -7.96 30.77
CA PRO A 61 -6.80 -6.84 29.82
C PRO A 61 -7.07 -7.21 28.36
N LEU A 62 -6.49 -8.30 27.83
CA LEU A 62 -6.75 -8.76 26.47
C LEU A 62 -8.24 -9.03 26.27
N TRP A 63 -8.84 -9.78 27.19
CA TRP A 63 -10.24 -10.20 27.09
C TRP A 63 -11.21 -9.03 27.29
N ILE A 64 -10.83 -8.01 28.06
CA ILE A 64 -11.59 -6.76 28.12
C ILE A 64 -11.62 -6.11 26.72
N GLY A 65 -10.45 -5.98 26.07
CA GLY A 65 -10.36 -5.41 24.71
C GLY A 65 -11.15 -6.21 23.67
N VAL A 66 -11.07 -7.54 23.72
CA VAL A 66 -11.86 -8.46 22.89
C VAL A 66 -13.35 -8.27 23.15
N GLY A 67 -13.77 -8.24 24.42
CA GLY A 67 -15.17 -8.07 24.81
C GLY A 67 -15.75 -6.74 24.35
N ILE A 68 -15.04 -5.63 24.56
CA ILE A 68 -15.45 -4.29 24.11
C ILE A 68 -15.58 -4.25 22.58
N SER A 69 -14.59 -4.78 21.86
CA SER A 69 -14.62 -4.81 20.39
C SER A 69 -15.77 -5.67 19.87
N ALA A 70 -15.94 -6.87 20.43
CA ALA A 70 -17.03 -7.77 20.08
C ALA A 70 -18.41 -7.13 20.34
N LEU A 71 -18.58 -6.44 21.48
CA LEU A 71 -19.81 -5.73 21.82
C LEU A 71 -20.11 -4.61 20.81
N ILE A 72 -19.14 -3.74 20.51
CA ILE A 72 -19.32 -2.64 19.55
C ILE A 72 -19.70 -3.18 18.18
N HIS A 73 -18.98 -4.19 17.68
CA HIS A 73 -19.25 -4.78 16.37
C HIS A 73 -20.60 -5.50 16.33
N THR A 74 -20.96 -6.22 17.39
CA THR A 74 -22.25 -6.91 17.50
C THR A 74 -23.41 -5.92 17.52
N LEU A 75 -23.35 -4.87 18.34
CA LEU A 75 -24.39 -3.83 18.38
C LEU A 75 -24.55 -3.13 17.02
N CYS A 76 -23.43 -2.78 16.38
CA CYS A 76 -23.47 -2.17 15.05
C CYS A 76 -24.05 -3.13 14.00
N GLY A 77 -23.68 -4.42 14.04
CA GLY A 77 -24.20 -5.43 13.14
C GLY A 77 -25.69 -5.67 13.34
N LEU A 78 -26.14 -5.79 14.60
CA LEU A 78 -27.54 -5.95 14.95
C LEU A 78 -28.38 -4.76 14.51
N GLN A 79 -27.88 -3.52 14.65
CA GLN A 79 -28.61 -2.33 14.19
C GLN A 79 -28.93 -2.35 12.69
N VAL A 80 -28.10 -2.99 11.86
CA VAL A 80 -28.35 -3.14 10.42
C VAL A 80 -29.59 -4.00 10.16
N TYR A 81 -29.84 -5.03 10.99
CA TYR A 81 -30.99 -5.92 10.86
C TYR A 81 -32.20 -5.44 11.67
N TYR A 82 -31.96 -4.81 12.82
CA TYR A 82 -32.95 -4.35 13.79
C TYR A 82 -32.66 -2.89 14.16
N PRO A 83 -33.23 -1.91 13.44
CA PRO A 83 -32.95 -0.49 13.66
C PRO A 83 -33.25 0.03 15.07
N SER A 84 -34.06 -0.68 15.85
CA SER A 84 -34.35 -0.37 17.26
C SER A 84 -33.19 -0.62 18.21
N VAL A 85 -32.18 -1.40 17.81
CA VAL A 85 -30.98 -1.66 18.62
C VAL A 85 -30.12 -0.39 18.63
N PRO A 86 -29.83 0.19 19.82
CA PRO A 86 -28.94 1.34 19.91
C PRO A 86 -27.52 0.89 19.59
N ALA A 87 -26.89 1.50 18.58
CA ALA A 87 -25.47 1.30 18.31
C ALA A 87 -24.71 2.62 18.30
N PHE A 88 -23.45 2.51 18.66
CA PHE A 88 -22.53 3.63 18.63
C PHE A 88 -22.25 4.03 17.19
N ARG A 89 -22.57 5.26 16.82
CA ARG A 89 -22.30 5.75 15.46
C ARG A 89 -20.79 5.97 15.32
N ARG A 90 -20.12 5.07 14.58
CA ARG A 90 -18.65 4.99 14.45
C ARG A 90 -18.02 6.02 13.53
N SER A 91 -18.80 6.65 12.66
CA SER A 91 -18.32 7.70 11.76
C SER A 91 -19.04 9.02 12.02
N ARG A 92 -18.27 10.11 12.01
CA ARG A 92 -18.76 11.48 11.94
C ARG A 92 -18.00 12.23 10.88
N ILE A 93 -18.63 13.24 10.32
CA ILE A 93 -17.99 14.13 9.36
C ILE A 93 -17.94 15.52 10.00
N LEU A 94 -16.81 16.22 9.87
CA LEU A 94 -16.56 17.50 10.53
C LEU A 94 -17.61 18.57 10.16
N GLY A 95 -18.11 18.53 8.92
CA GLY A 95 -19.17 19.43 8.43
C GLY A 95 -20.51 19.34 9.17
N GLU A 96 -20.72 18.32 10.01
CA GLU A 96 -21.87 18.25 10.92
C GLU A 96 -21.76 19.31 12.03
N TYR A 97 -20.54 19.71 12.39
CA TYR A 97 -20.24 20.58 13.53
C TYR A 97 -19.72 21.95 13.12
N LEU A 98 -18.87 22.02 12.09
CA LEU A 98 -18.30 23.26 11.57
C LEU A 98 -18.89 23.56 10.19
N ARG A 99 -19.51 24.73 10.05
CA ARG A 99 -20.15 25.19 8.81
C ARG A 99 -19.72 26.62 8.49
N GLY A 100 -19.72 26.95 7.21
CA GLY A 100 -19.38 28.27 6.73
C GLY A 100 -17.90 28.42 6.42
N PHE A 101 -17.58 29.50 5.70
CA PHE A 101 -16.21 29.81 5.29
C PHE A 101 -15.30 30.14 6.50
N PRO A 102 -14.06 29.63 6.56
CA PRO A 102 -13.38 28.75 5.59
C PRO A 102 -13.52 27.24 5.90
N TRP A 103 -14.26 26.86 6.94
CA TRP A 103 -14.40 25.48 7.43
C TRP A 103 -15.03 24.53 6.42
N ASP A 104 -15.85 25.05 5.51
CA ASP A 104 -16.45 24.27 4.41
C ASP A 104 -15.38 23.56 3.55
N ALA A 105 -14.15 24.09 3.50
CA ALA A 105 -13.03 23.48 2.78
C ALA A 105 -12.62 22.11 3.35
N ILE A 106 -12.79 21.91 4.65
CA ILE A 106 -12.43 20.67 5.36
C ILE A 106 -13.67 19.89 5.82
N ARG A 107 -14.86 20.23 5.31
CA ARG A 107 -16.13 19.67 5.79
C ARG A 107 -16.17 18.14 5.74
N TRP A 108 -15.50 17.53 4.75
CA TRP A 108 -15.49 16.08 4.53
C TRP A 108 -14.50 15.31 5.41
N THR A 109 -13.83 16.00 6.33
CA THR A 109 -12.92 15.38 7.29
C THR A 109 -13.69 14.40 8.17
N GLY A 110 -13.46 13.10 7.95
CA GLY A 110 -14.13 12.03 8.68
C GLY A 110 -13.38 11.66 9.96
N PHE A 111 -14.13 11.50 11.04
CA PHE A 111 -13.69 10.87 12.28
C PHE A 111 -14.27 9.47 12.33
N TYR A 112 -13.39 8.48 12.35
CA TYR A 112 -13.79 7.08 12.36
C TYR A 112 -13.24 6.37 13.59
N ILE A 113 -14.11 5.66 14.30
CA ILE A 113 -13.74 4.84 15.44
C ILE A 113 -13.70 3.38 14.97
N TYR A 114 -12.48 2.91 14.77
CA TYR A 114 -12.15 1.54 14.39
C TYR A 114 -11.33 0.88 15.52
N PRO A 115 -11.95 0.05 16.38
CA PRO A 115 -11.26 -0.57 17.51
C PRO A 115 -9.97 -1.31 17.11
N ALA A 116 -9.99 -2.03 15.99
CA ALA A 116 -8.81 -2.71 15.45
C ALA A 116 -7.68 -1.73 15.10
N ALA A 117 -8.00 -0.60 14.43
CA ALA A 117 -7.00 0.41 14.10
C ALA A 117 -6.42 1.05 15.36
N ILE A 118 -7.24 1.33 16.38
CA ILE A 118 -6.80 1.87 17.67
C ILE A 118 -5.83 0.89 18.35
N GLY A 119 -6.18 -0.40 18.40
CA GLY A 119 -5.34 -1.43 19.00
C GLY A 119 -4.00 -1.60 18.27
N LEU A 120 -4.01 -1.56 16.93
CA LEU A 120 -2.78 -1.64 16.13
C LEU A 120 -1.93 -0.36 16.23
N THR A 121 -2.57 0.80 16.36
CA THR A 121 -1.89 2.10 16.54
C THR A 121 -1.07 2.13 17.83
N TYR A 122 -1.45 1.36 18.85
CA TYR A 122 -0.67 1.20 20.09
C TYR A 122 0.73 0.60 19.85
N LEU A 123 0.91 -0.16 18.76
CA LEU A 123 2.21 -0.73 18.39
C LEU A 123 3.12 0.28 17.66
N LEU A 124 2.60 1.45 17.27
CA LEU A 124 3.40 2.49 16.62
C LEU A 124 4.27 3.20 17.66
N THR A 125 5.44 3.66 17.22
CA THR A 125 6.25 4.58 18.03
C THR A 125 5.53 5.93 18.18
N SER A 126 5.81 6.64 19.28
CA SER A 126 5.26 7.97 19.55
C SER A 126 5.57 8.97 18.43
N GLU A 127 6.77 8.90 17.84
CA GLU A 127 7.19 9.73 16.71
C GLU A 127 6.33 9.51 15.46
N VAL A 128 6.04 8.24 15.12
CA VAL A 128 5.18 7.90 13.98
C VAL A 128 3.76 8.36 14.24
N ALA A 129 3.23 8.12 15.44
CA ALA A 129 1.90 8.57 15.83
C ALA A 129 1.76 10.10 15.78
N PHE A 130 2.75 10.83 16.28
CA PHE A 130 2.82 12.29 16.19
C PHE A 130 2.85 12.75 14.74
N SER A 131 3.72 12.16 13.92
CA SER A 131 3.87 12.52 12.50
C SER A 131 2.55 12.35 11.75
N LEU A 132 1.83 11.24 11.96
CA LEU A 132 0.54 11.00 11.32
C LEU A 132 -0.47 12.09 11.66
N TRP A 133 -0.58 12.45 12.95
CA TRP A 133 -1.49 13.53 13.38
C TRP A 133 -1.06 14.90 12.87
N PHE A 134 0.24 15.21 12.93
CA PHE A 134 0.77 16.48 12.45
C PHE A 134 0.52 16.66 10.95
N PHE A 135 0.91 15.70 10.12
CA PHE A 135 0.70 15.78 8.66
C PHE A 135 -0.78 15.71 8.29
N TYR A 136 -1.59 14.98 9.05
CA TYR A 136 -3.04 15.02 8.92
C TYR A 136 -3.54 16.45 9.12
N LEU A 137 -3.23 17.11 10.25
CA LEU A 137 -3.69 18.48 10.50
C LEU A 137 -3.10 19.48 9.50
N LEU A 138 -1.84 19.29 9.08
CA LEU A 138 -1.18 20.14 8.09
C LEU A 138 -1.91 20.11 6.73
N GLU A 139 -2.34 18.93 6.24
CA GLU A 139 -3.15 18.84 5.02
C GLU A 139 -4.46 19.66 5.15
N ARG A 140 -5.11 19.66 6.31
CA ARG A 140 -6.37 20.39 6.56
C ARG A 140 -6.10 21.90 6.60
N ALA A 141 -5.00 22.30 7.21
CA ALA A 141 -4.54 23.68 7.21
C ALA A 141 -4.24 24.16 5.78
N GLN A 142 -3.63 23.33 4.93
CA GLN A 142 -3.42 23.64 3.51
C GLN A 142 -4.76 23.81 2.77
N GLN A 143 -5.75 22.92 3.00
CA GLN A 143 -7.08 23.05 2.40
C GLN A 143 -7.77 24.36 2.79
N ILE A 144 -7.70 24.76 4.06
CA ILE A 144 -8.22 26.05 4.54
C ILE A 144 -7.49 27.22 3.88
N LEU A 145 -6.16 27.17 3.78
CA LEU A 145 -5.36 28.23 3.16
C LEU A 145 -5.72 28.43 1.68
N PHE A 146 -5.89 27.33 0.94
CA PHE A 146 -6.30 27.37 -0.47
C PHE A 146 -7.68 27.99 -0.64
N ALA A 147 -8.64 27.62 0.22
CA ALA A 147 -9.96 28.22 0.23
C ALA A 147 -9.89 29.71 0.56
N TYR A 148 -9.08 30.10 1.56
CA TYR A 148 -8.91 31.49 1.95
C TYR A 148 -8.31 32.36 0.82
N ARG A 149 -7.34 31.82 0.07
CA ARG A 149 -6.74 32.50 -1.09
C ARG A 149 -7.62 32.47 -2.35
N GLY A 150 -8.78 31.84 -2.31
CA GLY A 150 -9.68 31.70 -3.45
C GLY A 150 -9.12 30.83 -4.58
N TRP A 151 -8.10 30.02 -4.31
CA TRP A 151 -7.45 29.16 -5.32
C TRP A 151 -8.37 28.03 -5.78
N THR A 152 -9.25 27.55 -4.90
CA THR A 152 -10.29 26.57 -5.23
C THR A 152 -11.23 27.06 -6.33
N GLY A 153 -11.64 28.33 -6.29
CA GLY A 153 -12.46 28.97 -7.33
C GLY A 153 -11.75 29.19 -8.66
N ARG A 154 -10.42 29.02 -8.71
CA ARG A 154 -9.59 29.08 -9.91
C ARG A 154 -9.25 27.69 -10.48
N GLY A 155 -9.85 26.64 -9.95
CA GLY A 155 -9.62 25.24 -10.37
C GLY A 155 -8.43 24.56 -9.68
N PHE A 156 -7.78 25.20 -8.70
CA PHE A 156 -6.72 24.54 -7.92
C PHE A 156 -7.30 23.80 -6.72
N SER A 157 -7.18 22.48 -6.72
CA SER A 157 -7.55 21.67 -5.56
C SER A 157 -6.36 21.46 -4.62
N ALA A 158 -6.52 21.87 -3.36
CA ALA A 158 -5.54 21.55 -2.31
C ALA A 158 -5.39 20.03 -2.13
N SER A 159 -6.50 19.30 -2.29
CA SER A 159 -6.49 17.84 -2.22
C SER A 159 -5.65 17.22 -3.34
N GLU A 160 -5.77 17.73 -4.57
CA GLU A 160 -4.93 17.27 -5.69
C GLU A 160 -3.47 17.65 -5.45
N PHE A 161 -3.20 18.86 -4.96
CA PHE A 161 -1.84 19.28 -4.62
C PHE A 161 -1.16 18.32 -3.63
N VAL A 162 -1.87 17.94 -2.56
CA VAL A 162 -1.36 17.00 -1.55
C VAL A 162 -1.18 15.59 -2.12
N GLN A 163 -2.05 15.16 -3.04
CA GLN A 163 -1.85 13.89 -3.77
C GLN A 163 -0.55 13.94 -4.58
N TYR A 164 -0.27 15.03 -5.29
CA TYR A 164 1.00 15.15 -6.03
C TYR A 164 2.21 15.35 -5.11
N GLN A 165 2.06 15.97 -3.93
CA GLN A 165 3.09 15.92 -2.89
C GLN A 165 3.40 14.48 -2.45
N GLN A 166 2.38 13.63 -2.32
CA GLN A 166 2.56 12.21 -2.02
C GLN A 166 3.37 11.50 -3.09
N VAL A 167 3.12 11.78 -4.38
CA VAL A 167 3.95 11.27 -5.49
C VAL A 167 5.42 11.66 -5.31
N GLY A 168 5.67 12.94 -5.06
CA GLY A 168 7.01 13.46 -4.81
C GLY A 168 7.72 12.79 -3.64
N ALA A 169 7.00 12.62 -2.52
CA ALA A 169 7.51 11.96 -1.33
C ALA A 169 7.84 10.49 -1.59
N VAL A 170 7.00 9.77 -2.35
CA VAL A 170 7.28 8.38 -2.74
C VAL A 170 8.54 8.30 -3.61
N ILE A 171 8.71 9.19 -4.60
CA ILE A 171 9.93 9.23 -5.42
C ILE A 171 11.16 9.50 -4.53
N GLY A 172 11.06 10.44 -3.58
CA GLY A 172 12.12 10.71 -2.61
C GLY A 172 12.46 9.50 -1.74
N LEU A 173 11.45 8.78 -1.25
CA LEU A 173 11.62 7.56 -0.48
C LEU A 173 12.32 6.47 -1.30
N LEU A 174 11.93 6.27 -2.55
CA LEU A 174 12.57 5.29 -3.43
C LEU A 174 14.04 5.63 -3.68
N ALA A 175 14.36 6.90 -3.92
CA ALA A 175 15.74 7.35 -4.05
C ALA A 175 16.57 7.06 -2.79
N ILE A 176 15.99 7.29 -1.61
CA ILE A 176 16.63 6.99 -0.31
C ILE A 176 16.82 5.49 -0.11
N ILE A 177 15.81 4.66 -0.38
CA ILE A 177 15.93 3.20 -0.28
C ILE A 177 17.05 2.70 -1.20
N THR A 178 17.10 3.16 -2.44
CA THR A 178 18.16 2.79 -3.39
C THR A 178 19.53 3.27 -2.91
N TYR A 179 19.64 4.49 -2.39
CA TYR A 179 20.90 5.07 -1.94
C TYR A 179 21.44 4.43 -0.64
N ALA A 180 20.56 4.15 0.33
CA ALA A 180 20.91 3.53 1.60
C ALA A 180 21.43 2.11 1.41
N ALA A 181 20.83 1.35 0.49
CA ALA A 181 21.25 0.00 0.16
C ALA A 181 22.34 -0.09 -0.92
N ARG A 182 23.00 1.01 -1.33
CA ARG A 182 24.00 1.01 -2.43
C ARG A 182 25.08 -0.07 -2.32
N THR A 183 25.59 -0.32 -1.11
CA THR A 183 26.59 -1.37 -0.86
C THR A 183 25.97 -2.75 -1.01
N HIS A 184 24.76 -2.96 -0.50
CA HIS A 184 24.02 -4.21 -0.64
C HIS A 184 23.68 -4.52 -2.10
N TRP A 185 23.21 -3.52 -2.86
CA TRP A 185 22.92 -3.66 -4.28
C TRP A 185 24.15 -4.07 -5.08
N ARG A 186 25.31 -3.51 -4.74
CA ARG A 186 26.59 -3.90 -5.35
C ARG A 186 26.95 -5.36 -5.04
N GLU A 187 26.80 -5.80 -3.80
CA GLU A 187 27.07 -7.19 -3.39
C GLU A 187 26.14 -8.18 -4.11
N ILE A 188 24.83 -7.89 -4.15
CA ILE A 188 23.84 -8.69 -4.88
C ILE A 188 24.22 -8.78 -6.36
N TRP A 189 24.56 -7.65 -6.99
CA TRP A 189 24.97 -7.63 -8.38
C TRP A 189 26.21 -8.48 -8.62
N LEU A 190 27.26 -8.33 -7.79
CA LEU A 190 28.49 -9.11 -7.91
C LEU A 190 28.23 -10.61 -7.71
N LYS A 191 27.37 -11.00 -6.77
CA LYS A 191 26.92 -12.39 -6.59
C LYS A 191 26.14 -12.90 -7.81
N ALA A 192 25.22 -12.11 -8.35
CA ALA A 192 24.38 -12.46 -9.50
C ALA A 192 25.18 -12.71 -10.79
N ILE A 193 26.33 -12.05 -10.96
CA ILE A 193 27.27 -12.27 -12.07
C ILE A 193 28.42 -13.24 -11.73
N GLY A 194 28.36 -13.91 -10.58
CA GLY A 194 29.34 -14.93 -10.16
C GLY A 194 30.70 -14.40 -9.69
N LYS A 195 30.84 -13.10 -9.44
CA LYS A 195 32.09 -12.47 -8.99
C LYS A 195 32.27 -12.44 -7.47
N MET A 196 31.25 -12.84 -6.70
CA MET A 196 31.29 -12.91 -5.23
C MET A 196 30.57 -14.18 -4.73
N PRO A 197 31.01 -15.39 -5.12
CA PRO A 197 30.34 -16.64 -4.76
C PRO A 197 30.29 -16.91 -3.25
N GLU A 198 31.17 -16.29 -2.45
CA GLU A 198 31.27 -16.42 -1.00
C GLU A 198 30.15 -15.74 -0.20
N LEU A 199 29.38 -14.84 -0.81
CA LEU A 199 28.25 -14.18 -0.12
C LEU A 199 27.17 -15.23 0.19
N ASP A 200 26.99 -15.56 1.47
CA ASP A 200 26.01 -16.56 1.91
C ASP A 200 24.55 -16.06 1.70
N ASP A 201 23.78 -16.87 0.97
CA ASP A 201 22.36 -16.72 0.69
C ASP A 201 21.56 -18.03 0.97
N SER A 202 22.14 -18.92 1.78
CA SER A 202 21.55 -20.22 2.12
C SER A 202 20.23 -20.10 2.88
N ASP A 203 20.11 -19.11 3.75
CA ASP A 203 18.91 -18.83 4.54
C ASP A 203 17.94 -17.84 3.84
N GLU A 204 18.31 -17.30 2.67
CA GLU A 204 17.41 -16.41 1.92
C GLU A 204 16.24 -17.19 1.28
N PRO A 205 15.04 -16.58 1.18
CA PRO A 205 13.87 -17.19 0.54
C PRO A 205 14.13 -17.64 -0.91
N LEU A 206 14.88 -16.84 -1.66
CA LEU A 206 15.40 -17.16 -2.98
C LEU A 206 16.91 -16.86 -3.01
N PRO A 207 17.73 -17.67 -3.68
CA PRO A 207 19.12 -17.29 -3.95
C PRO A 207 19.20 -15.95 -4.68
N TYR A 208 20.18 -15.11 -4.32
CA TYR A 208 20.27 -13.75 -4.88
C TYR A 208 20.34 -13.70 -6.41
N PRO A 209 21.07 -14.61 -7.11
CA PRO A 209 21.06 -14.62 -8.58
C PRO A 209 19.68 -14.89 -9.18
N ILE A 210 18.89 -15.79 -8.56
CA ILE A 210 17.54 -16.12 -9.03
C ILE A 210 16.59 -14.95 -8.80
N ALA A 211 16.66 -14.31 -7.62
CA ALA A 211 15.84 -13.14 -7.34
C ALA A 211 16.18 -11.97 -8.27
N PHE A 212 17.47 -11.72 -8.51
CA PHE A 212 17.93 -10.62 -9.36
C PHE A 212 17.54 -10.83 -10.83
N TRP A 213 17.94 -11.96 -11.43
CA TRP A 213 17.64 -12.25 -12.83
C TRP A 213 16.16 -12.56 -13.06
N GLY A 214 15.49 -13.17 -12.09
CA GLY A 214 14.05 -13.39 -12.10
C GLY A 214 13.28 -12.09 -12.16
N LEU A 215 13.64 -11.09 -11.34
CA LEU A 215 13.04 -9.76 -11.41
C LEU A 215 13.29 -9.12 -12.79
N ALA A 216 14.55 -9.09 -13.25
CA ALA A 216 14.90 -8.45 -14.51
C ALA A 216 14.17 -9.08 -15.72
N PHE A 217 14.19 -10.42 -15.82
CA PHE A 217 13.61 -11.15 -16.93
C PHE A 217 12.08 -11.08 -16.93
N ILE A 218 11.42 -11.25 -15.77
CA ILE A 218 9.97 -11.20 -15.70
C ILE A 218 9.45 -9.78 -15.88
N SER A 219 10.13 -8.76 -15.34
CA SER A 219 9.78 -7.36 -15.63
C SER A 219 9.91 -7.03 -17.12
N LEU A 220 10.95 -7.54 -17.80
CA LEU A 220 11.11 -7.38 -19.25
C LEU A 220 9.97 -8.07 -20.02
N LEU A 221 9.61 -9.30 -19.64
CA LEU A 221 8.51 -10.04 -20.25
C LEU A 221 7.17 -9.32 -20.08
N LEU A 222 6.88 -8.83 -18.87
CA LEU A 222 5.68 -8.05 -18.58
C LEU A 222 5.65 -6.76 -19.42
N TRP A 223 6.78 -6.06 -19.52
CA TRP A 223 6.88 -4.84 -20.32
C TRP A 223 6.59 -5.11 -21.81
N LEU A 224 7.22 -6.14 -22.39
CA LEU A 224 6.98 -6.56 -23.77
C LEU A 224 5.52 -7.00 -23.99
N LEU A 225 4.94 -7.75 -23.05
CA LEU A 225 3.54 -8.17 -23.10
C LEU A 225 2.59 -6.97 -23.15
N LEU A 226 2.83 -5.94 -22.34
CA LEU A 226 2.03 -4.72 -22.35
C LEU A 226 2.14 -3.97 -23.69
N ILE A 227 3.32 -3.92 -24.28
CA ILE A 227 3.53 -3.33 -25.62
C ILE A 227 2.74 -4.12 -26.67
N CYS A 228 2.81 -5.46 -26.65
CA CYS A 228 2.04 -6.32 -27.55
C CYS A 228 0.53 -6.12 -27.40
N LEU A 229 0.05 -5.76 -26.21
CA LEU A 229 -1.35 -5.42 -25.96
C LEU A 229 -1.75 -4.03 -26.47
N GLY A 230 -0.81 -3.23 -26.97
CA GLY A 230 -1.02 -1.88 -27.51
C GLY A 230 -0.86 -0.77 -26.47
N VAL A 231 -0.22 -1.05 -25.33
CA VAL A 231 0.18 -0.02 -24.36
C VAL A 231 1.44 0.68 -24.88
N HIS A 232 1.47 2.00 -24.81
CA HIS A 232 2.64 2.79 -25.17
C HIS A 232 3.86 2.37 -24.29
N PRO A 233 5.05 2.14 -24.86
CA PRO A 233 6.20 1.60 -24.11
C PRO A 233 6.55 2.38 -22.84
N LEU A 234 6.41 3.71 -22.89
CA LEU A 234 6.64 4.59 -21.74
C LEU A 234 5.58 4.41 -20.63
N LEU A 235 4.31 4.24 -20.98
CA LEU A 235 3.25 3.98 -19.99
C LEU A 235 3.43 2.60 -19.35
N ALA A 236 3.82 1.59 -20.15
CA ALA A 236 4.12 0.25 -19.65
C ALA A 236 5.31 0.26 -18.67
N ALA A 237 6.39 0.95 -19.01
CA ALA A 237 7.56 1.07 -18.13
C ALA A 237 7.20 1.83 -16.84
N ASN A 238 6.48 2.95 -16.96
CA ASN A 238 6.04 3.74 -15.81
C ASN A 238 5.12 2.94 -14.89
N PHE A 239 4.16 2.19 -15.45
CA PHE A 239 3.28 1.30 -14.68
C PHE A 239 4.08 0.35 -13.80
N LEU A 240 5.03 -0.39 -14.39
CA LEU A 240 5.82 -1.39 -13.66
C LEU A 240 6.69 -0.71 -12.60
N LEU A 241 7.42 0.35 -12.96
CA LEU A 241 8.30 1.07 -12.06
C LEU A 241 7.55 1.66 -10.87
N MET A 242 6.44 2.36 -11.10
CA MET A 242 5.66 2.97 -10.04
C MET A 242 4.90 1.93 -9.22
N SER A 243 4.43 0.83 -9.81
CA SER A 243 3.81 -0.26 -9.03
C SER A 243 4.81 -0.90 -8.08
N TYR A 244 6.03 -1.24 -8.56
CA TYR A 244 7.10 -1.74 -7.70
C TYR A 244 7.50 -0.72 -6.64
N GLY A 245 7.58 0.55 -7.02
CA GLY A 245 7.85 1.66 -6.13
C GLY A 245 6.79 1.80 -5.02
N PHE A 246 5.52 1.67 -5.36
CA PHE A 246 4.42 1.71 -4.39
C PHE A 246 4.47 0.52 -3.45
N TYR A 247 4.72 -0.69 -3.95
CA TYR A 247 4.88 -1.87 -3.10
C TYR A 247 6.06 -1.73 -2.14
N LEU A 248 7.19 -1.19 -2.61
CA LEU A 248 8.35 -0.88 -1.78
C LEU A 248 8.03 0.18 -0.72
N ALA A 249 7.39 1.28 -1.11
CA ALA A 249 7.05 2.37 -0.22
C ALA A 249 6.05 1.94 0.86
N VAL A 250 4.98 1.23 0.46
CA VAL A 250 4.00 0.64 1.39
C VAL A 250 4.67 -0.33 2.35
N SER A 251 5.55 -1.19 1.85
CA SER A 251 6.29 -2.15 2.68
C SER A 251 7.24 -1.47 3.64
N TRP A 252 7.93 -0.42 3.22
CA TRP A 252 8.80 0.38 4.08
C TRP A 252 7.99 1.01 5.20
N ILE A 253 6.85 1.62 4.87
CA ILE A 253 5.95 2.24 5.84
C ILE A 253 5.38 1.21 6.82
N ALA A 254 4.96 0.04 6.34
CA ALA A 254 4.36 -1.00 7.16
C ALA A 254 5.38 -1.69 8.08
N THR A 255 6.57 -2.00 7.57
CA THR A 255 7.60 -2.75 8.31
C THR A 255 8.43 -1.87 9.25
N ASN A 256 8.73 -0.63 8.86
CA ASN A 256 9.45 0.34 9.69
C ASN A 256 8.51 1.11 10.63
N GLY A 257 7.38 1.56 10.11
CA GLY A 257 6.43 2.41 10.83
C GLY A 257 5.36 1.65 11.61
N GLY A 258 5.07 0.38 11.27
CA GLY A 258 4.03 -0.41 11.92
C GLY A 258 2.61 -0.11 11.46
N MET A 259 2.43 0.62 10.35
CA MET A 259 1.10 0.94 9.86
C MET A 259 0.46 -0.24 9.10
N VAL A 260 -0.69 -0.71 9.55
CA VAL A 260 -1.44 -1.82 8.92
C VAL A 260 -2.16 -1.40 7.65
N MET A 261 -2.74 -0.20 7.66
CA MET A 261 -3.67 0.23 6.62
C MET A 261 -3.08 1.39 5.82
N VAL A 262 -2.05 1.09 5.03
CA VAL A 262 -1.38 2.08 4.18
C VAL A 262 -2.10 2.16 2.84
N GLN A 263 -2.95 3.18 2.68
CA GLN A 263 -3.58 3.50 1.41
C GLN A 263 -2.98 4.79 0.86
N MET A 264 -2.41 4.74 -0.35
CA MET A 264 -1.97 5.93 -1.04
C MET A 264 -3.10 6.49 -1.91
N ARG A 265 -3.18 7.81 -2.05
CA ARG A 265 -4.22 8.48 -2.84
C ARG A 265 -3.74 8.82 -4.25
N ILE A 266 -2.81 8.00 -4.76
CA ILE A 266 -2.10 8.18 -6.02
C ILE A 266 -2.09 6.85 -6.78
N LEU A 267 -2.06 6.96 -8.10
CA LEU A 267 -2.01 5.83 -9.03
C LEU A 267 -0.69 5.87 -9.82
N PRO A 268 -0.20 4.72 -10.32
CA PRO A 268 1.02 4.66 -11.12
C PRO A 268 1.06 5.68 -12.26
N MET A 269 -0.09 5.93 -12.92
CA MET A 269 -0.17 6.84 -14.06
C MET A 269 -0.13 8.33 -13.69
N ASP A 270 -0.43 8.72 -12.45
CA ASP A 270 -0.52 10.13 -12.07
C ASP A 270 0.79 10.89 -12.35
N THR A 271 1.92 10.21 -12.13
CA THR A 271 3.28 10.73 -12.39
C THR A 271 3.48 11.15 -13.84
N ILE A 272 3.24 10.24 -14.77
CA ILE A 272 3.48 10.45 -16.19
C ILE A 272 2.42 11.36 -16.82
N ILE A 273 1.16 11.26 -16.38
CA ILE A 273 0.07 12.11 -16.87
C ILE A 273 0.28 13.56 -16.43
N ALA A 274 0.74 13.81 -15.20
CA ALA A 274 1.05 15.17 -14.75
C ALA A 274 2.14 15.85 -15.59
N VAL A 275 3.18 15.09 -16.00
CA VAL A 275 4.32 15.63 -16.76
C VAL A 275 4.06 15.73 -18.26
N LEU A 276 3.43 14.71 -18.86
CA LEU A 276 3.32 14.59 -20.32
C LEU A 276 1.90 14.84 -20.85
N GLY A 277 0.89 14.87 -19.97
CA GLY A 277 -0.51 14.84 -20.35
C GLY A 277 -0.96 13.48 -20.87
N SER A 278 -2.27 13.28 -20.96
CA SER A 278 -2.84 12.03 -21.48
C SER A 278 -2.94 12.00 -23.01
N LYS A 279 -3.06 13.18 -23.66
CA LYS A 279 -3.32 13.32 -25.11
C LYS A 279 -2.26 12.72 -26.03
N ARG A 280 -1.07 12.44 -25.52
CA ARG A 280 0.04 11.82 -26.27
C ARG A 280 -0.13 10.31 -26.43
N PHE A 281 -1.02 9.71 -25.65
CA PHE A 281 -1.24 8.28 -25.63
C PHE A 281 -2.53 7.91 -26.34
N SER A 282 -2.55 6.77 -27.02
CA SER A 282 -3.76 6.28 -27.67
C SER A 282 -4.82 5.90 -26.63
N ALA A 283 -6.10 6.03 -27.00
CA ALA A 283 -7.22 5.61 -26.16
C ALA A 283 -7.09 4.15 -25.68
N ARG A 284 -6.63 3.26 -26.57
CA ARG A 284 -6.34 1.86 -26.24
C ARG A 284 -5.29 1.74 -25.13
N SER A 285 -4.19 2.48 -25.22
CA SER A 285 -3.15 2.47 -24.21
C SER A 285 -3.68 2.95 -22.86
N ILE A 286 -4.47 4.02 -22.85
CA ILE A 286 -5.06 4.59 -21.63
C ILE A 286 -6.01 3.59 -20.96
N ILE A 287 -6.92 2.99 -21.73
CA ILE A 287 -7.91 2.02 -21.19
C ILE A 287 -7.20 0.85 -20.51
N ILE A 288 -6.22 0.24 -21.18
CA ILE A 288 -5.49 -0.91 -20.64
C ILE A 288 -4.71 -0.50 -19.38
N SER A 289 -4.03 0.65 -19.40
CA SER A 289 -3.31 1.19 -18.24
C SER A 289 -4.22 1.44 -17.03
N CYS A 290 -5.41 2.04 -17.24
CA CYS A 290 -6.39 2.29 -16.18
C CYS A 290 -6.92 0.99 -15.55
N LEU A 291 -7.17 -0.05 -16.37
CA LEU A 291 -7.60 -1.35 -15.87
C LEU A 291 -6.52 -2.05 -15.04
N LEU A 292 -5.26 -2.01 -15.51
CA LEU A 292 -4.14 -2.66 -14.82
C LEU A 292 -3.80 -1.98 -13.49
N GLN A 293 -3.81 -0.65 -13.44
CA GLN A 293 -3.57 0.06 -12.19
C GLN A 293 -4.70 -0.16 -11.19
N GLU A 294 -5.96 -0.25 -11.63
CA GLU A 294 -7.06 -0.59 -10.75
C GLU A 294 -6.86 -1.97 -10.13
N ALA A 295 -6.52 -2.95 -10.95
CA ALA A 295 -6.38 -4.34 -10.52
C ALA A 295 -5.20 -4.57 -9.57
N HIS A 296 -4.10 -3.81 -9.69
CA HIS A 296 -2.84 -4.14 -9.02
C HIS A 296 -2.25 -3.03 -8.15
N ALA A 297 -2.65 -1.77 -8.33
CA ALA A 297 -2.00 -0.63 -7.67
C ALA A 297 -2.98 0.36 -7.03
N TYR A 298 -4.29 0.14 -7.14
CA TYR A 298 -5.30 1.00 -6.51
C TYR A 298 -5.39 0.75 -5.01
N ASP A 299 -5.71 -0.48 -4.58
CA ASP A 299 -5.81 -0.80 -3.15
C ASP A 299 -4.49 -1.35 -2.63
N LEU A 300 -3.70 -0.47 -2.04
CA LEU A 300 -2.35 -0.82 -1.58
C LEU A 300 -2.35 -1.51 -0.21
N ARG A 301 -3.48 -1.48 0.51
CA ARG A 301 -3.63 -2.07 1.84
C ARG A 301 -3.58 -3.60 1.81
N GLU A 302 -3.98 -4.17 0.67
CA GLU A 302 -4.04 -5.62 0.45
C GLU A 302 -2.81 -6.15 -0.31
N THR A 303 -1.75 -5.33 -0.42
CA THR A 303 -0.55 -5.73 -1.15
C THR A 303 0.18 -6.88 -0.47
N LEU A 304 0.77 -7.74 -1.30
CA LEU A 304 1.42 -8.97 -0.85
C LEU A 304 2.74 -8.70 -0.11
N MET A 305 3.49 -7.68 -0.52
CA MET A 305 4.87 -7.45 -0.09
C MET A 305 5.05 -7.21 1.42
N PRO A 306 4.24 -6.38 2.11
CA PRO A 306 4.34 -6.21 3.56
C PRO A 306 4.12 -7.53 4.30
N SER A 307 3.15 -8.34 3.87
CA SER A 307 2.84 -9.64 4.47
C SER A 307 4.00 -10.62 4.32
N LEU A 308 4.67 -10.63 3.16
CA LEU A 308 5.87 -11.46 2.95
C LEU A 308 7.01 -11.07 3.88
N LEU A 309 7.29 -9.77 4.00
CA LEU A 309 8.37 -9.28 4.87
C LEU A 309 8.07 -9.54 6.34
N ASN A 310 6.83 -9.33 6.78
CA ASN A 310 6.40 -9.69 8.14
C ASN A 310 6.53 -11.20 8.39
N ALA A 311 6.17 -12.04 7.42
CA ALA A 311 6.33 -13.50 7.53
C ALA A 311 7.82 -13.91 7.60
N MET A 312 8.68 -13.29 6.80
CA MET A 312 10.14 -13.51 6.86
C MET A 312 10.73 -13.08 8.20
N LYS A 313 10.30 -11.96 8.77
CA LYS A 313 10.70 -11.53 10.11
C LYS A 313 10.20 -12.48 11.19
N MET A 314 8.97 -12.98 11.05
CA MET A 314 8.42 -13.98 11.97
C MET A 314 9.24 -15.29 11.91
N ALA A 315 9.70 -15.67 10.72
CA ALA A 315 10.59 -16.81 10.54
C ALA A 315 11.93 -16.62 11.27
N ASP A 316 12.50 -15.41 11.26
CA ASP A 316 13.70 -15.09 12.06
C ASP A 316 13.44 -15.25 13.56
N LEU A 317 12.30 -14.75 14.06
CA LEU A 317 11.97 -14.81 15.49
C LEU A 317 11.66 -16.23 15.99
N THR A 318 11.16 -17.09 15.11
CA THR A 318 10.78 -18.48 15.42
C THR A 318 11.81 -19.51 14.94
N GLN A 319 12.93 -19.06 14.36
CA GLN A 319 13.98 -19.92 13.80
C GLN A 319 13.47 -20.92 12.75
N VAL A 320 12.43 -20.54 12.01
CA VAL A 320 11.88 -21.32 10.91
C VAL A 320 12.63 -20.99 9.62
N ARG A 321 12.90 -22.01 8.80
CA ARG A 321 13.56 -21.82 7.50
C ARG A 321 12.67 -21.01 6.55
N LYS A 322 13.23 -19.99 5.92
CA LYS A 322 12.48 -19.05 5.06
C LYS A 322 12.06 -19.66 3.72
N ARG A 323 12.87 -20.56 3.14
CA ARG A 323 12.58 -21.18 1.83
C ARG A 323 11.29 -22.03 1.84
N PRO A 324 11.08 -22.97 2.79
CA PRO A 324 9.81 -23.69 2.88
C PRO A 324 8.63 -22.76 3.17
N LEU A 325 8.81 -21.73 4.01
CA LEU A 325 7.77 -20.75 4.29
C LEU A 325 7.32 -20.01 3.02
N LEU A 326 8.28 -19.62 2.18
CA LEU A 326 8.00 -19.04 0.87
C LEU A 326 7.19 -20.02 0.00
N GLN A 327 7.61 -21.28 -0.12
CA GLN A 327 6.90 -22.29 -0.93
C GLN A 327 5.44 -22.49 -0.47
N ILE A 328 5.20 -22.56 0.84
CA ILE A 328 3.85 -22.65 1.41
C ILE A 328 3.04 -21.38 1.10
N GLY A 329 3.67 -20.21 1.22
CA GLY A 329 3.07 -18.93 0.82
C GLY A 329 2.66 -18.92 -0.66
N MET A 330 3.44 -19.54 -1.54
CA MET A 330 3.16 -19.66 -2.98
C MET A 330 1.88 -20.44 -3.23
N ILE A 331 1.78 -21.59 -2.57
CA ILE A 331 0.61 -22.47 -2.62
C ILE A 331 -0.61 -21.71 -2.07
N GLY A 332 -0.44 -21.00 -0.96
CA GLY A 332 -1.48 -20.15 -0.37
C GLY A 332 -2.00 -19.08 -1.32
N VAL A 333 -1.11 -18.36 -2.01
CA VAL A 333 -1.49 -17.34 -3.00
C VAL A 333 -2.24 -17.96 -4.18
N ILE A 334 -1.81 -19.12 -4.66
CA ILE A 334 -2.50 -19.84 -5.75
C ILE A 334 -3.90 -20.24 -5.32
N ILE A 335 -4.04 -20.89 -4.16
CA ILE A 335 -5.34 -21.31 -3.62
C ILE A 335 -6.24 -20.10 -3.40
N ALA A 336 -5.73 -19.04 -2.76
CA ALA A 336 -6.47 -17.81 -2.50
C ALA A 336 -6.96 -17.16 -3.80
N ALA A 337 -6.13 -17.11 -4.86
CA ALA A 337 -6.54 -16.55 -6.14
C ALA A 337 -7.73 -17.33 -6.75
N PHE A 338 -7.67 -18.67 -6.76
CA PHE A 338 -8.76 -19.48 -7.30
C PHE A 338 -10.03 -19.42 -6.46
N VAL A 339 -9.91 -19.50 -5.14
CA VAL A 339 -11.05 -19.43 -4.21
C VAL A 339 -11.72 -18.07 -4.29
N SER A 340 -10.95 -16.98 -4.28
CA SER A 340 -11.49 -15.61 -4.40
C SER A 340 -12.18 -15.38 -5.74
N LEU A 341 -11.59 -15.83 -6.85
CA LEU A 341 -12.21 -15.71 -8.16
C LEU A 341 -13.50 -16.54 -8.27
N TYR A 342 -13.50 -17.77 -7.77
CA TYR A 342 -14.69 -18.62 -7.75
C TYR A 342 -15.80 -17.98 -6.90
N ALA A 343 -15.49 -17.55 -5.68
CA ALA A 343 -16.46 -16.92 -4.79
C ALA A 343 -17.03 -15.64 -5.40
N TRP A 344 -16.17 -14.80 -5.99
CA TRP A 344 -16.58 -13.57 -6.66
C TRP A 344 -17.52 -13.87 -7.85
N LEU A 345 -17.11 -14.73 -8.78
CA LEU A 345 -17.93 -15.07 -9.95
C LEU A 345 -19.26 -15.73 -9.55
N ASN A 346 -19.24 -16.63 -8.56
CA ASN A 346 -20.45 -17.27 -8.06
C ASN A 346 -21.42 -16.26 -7.43
N LEU A 347 -20.92 -15.29 -6.65
CA LEU A 347 -21.74 -14.21 -6.10
C LEU A 347 -22.34 -13.34 -7.21
N CYS A 348 -21.54 -12.95 -8.21
CA CYS A 348 -22.04 -12.21 -9.37
C CYS A 348 -23.14 -12.95 -10.12
N TYR A 349 -22.95 -14.25 -10.34
CA TYR A 349 -23.85 -15.08 -11.12
C TYR A 349 -25.16 -15.36 -10.38
N THR A 350 -25.09 -15.70 -9.09
CA THR A 350 -26.26 -16.11 -8.30
C THR A 350 -27.07 -14.95 -7.75
N LYS A 351 -26.43 -13.83 -7.41
CA LYS A 351 -27.11 -12.65 -6.83
C LYS A 351 -27.30 -11.51 -7.83
N GLY A 352 -26.57 -11.53 -8.94
CA GLY A 352 -26.49 -10.43 -9.89
C GLY A 352 -25.60 -9.31 -9.33
N ALA A 353 -24.51 -8.98 -10.03
CA ALA A 353 -23.56 -7.96 -9.58
C ALA A 353 -24.22 -6.58 -9.30
N VAL A 354 -25.28 -6.25 -10.05
CA VAL A 354 -26.04 -5.00 -9.90
C VAL A 354 -26.78 -4.90 -8.56
N THR A 355 -27.15 -6.04 -7.94
CA THR A 355 -27.84 -6.04 -6.64
C THR A 355 -26.86 -5.89 -5.46
N LEU A 356 -25.56 -6.12 -5.69
CA LEU A 356 -24.49 -6.06 -4.69
C LEU A 356 -23.85 -4.66 -4.54
N THR A 357 -24.51 -3.63 -5.08
CA THR A 357 -24.02 -2.24 -5.21
C THR A 357 -23.83 -1.49 -3.90
N LYS A 358 -24.31 -2.01 -2.77
CA LYS A 358 -24.00 -1.44 -1.44
C LYS A 358 -22.51 -1.53 -1.07
N THR A 359 -21.73 -2.33 -1.80
CA THR A 359 -20.29 -2.46 -1.59
C THR A 359 -19.50 -1.67 -2.63
N ALA A 360 -18.38 -1.07 -2.22
CA ALA A 360 -17.47 -0.36 -3.12
C ALA A 360 -16.96 -1.28 -4.25
N THR A 361 -16.80 -2.58 -3.99
CA THR A 361 -16.30 -3.59 -4.94
C THR A 361 -17.13 -3.68 -6.22
N PHE A 362 -18.46 -3.83 -6.12
CA PHE A 362 -19.32 -4.03 -7.29
C PHE A 362 -19.79 -2.74 -7.96
N ASN A 363 -19.55 -1.58 -7.33
CA ASN A 363 -19.93 -0.29 -7.88
C ASN A 363 -18.71 0.57 -8.22
N TRP A 364 -17.92 0.96 -7.23
CA TRP A 364 -16.79 1.86 -7.42
C TRP A 364 -15.71 1.21 -8.28
N HIS A 365 -15.15 0.08 -7.84
CA HIS A 365 -14.01 -0.57 -8.51
C HIS A 365 -14.36 -1.12 -9.89
N ALA A 366 -15.63 -1.51 -10.11
CA ALA A 366 -16.11 -1.93 -11.42
C ALA A 366 -16.19 -0.77 -12.44
N ASN A 367 -16.47 0.46 -12.00
CA ASN A 367 -16.73 1.61 -12.89
C ASN A 367 -15.61 2.66 -12.90
N TYR A 368 -14.81 2.75 -11.83
CA TYR A 368 -13.75 3.74 -11.69
C TYR A 368 -12.70 3.71 -12.83
N PRO A 369 -12.13 2.56 -13.23
CA PRO A 369 -11.13 2.55 -14.31
C PRO A 369 -11.68 3.08 -15.64
N TRP A 370 -12.97 2.82 -15.93
CA TRP A 370 -13.63 3.31 -17.14
C TRP A 370 -13.90 4.82 -17.07
N ARG A 371 -14.35 5.32 -15.92
CA ARG A 371 -14.56 6.76 -15.69
C ARG A 371 -13.24 7.52 -15.81
N LEU A 372 -12.18 7.01 -15.21
CA LEU A 372 -10.85 7.59 -15.28
C LEU A 372 -10.27 7.56 -16.70
N ALA A 373 -10.43 6.44 -17.41
CA ALA A 373 -10.04 6.35 -18.82
C ALA A 373 -10.82 7.34 -19.69
N GLY A 374 -12.12 7.51 -19.45
CA GLY A 374 -12.94 8.51 -20.12
C GLY A 374 -12.39 9.93 -19.94
N GLN A 375 -12.07 10.32 -18.70
CA GLN A 375 -11.47 11.63 -18.39
C GLN A 375 -10.12 11.84 -19.11
N TYR A 376 -9.28 10.81 -19.15
CA TYR A 376 -7.98 10.87 -19.84
C TYR A 376 -8.09 10.86 -21.37
N ILE A 377 -9.20 10.40 -21.95
CA ILE A 377 -9.38 10.36 -23.41
C ILE A 377 -10.07 11.63 -23.91
N ASP A 378 -11.16 12.04 -23.26
CA ASP A 378 -11.99 13.16 -23.70
C ASP A 378 -12.56 13.91 -22.47
N PRO A 379 -12.15 15.18 -22.22
CA PRO A 379 -11.38 16.07 -23.08
C PRO A 379 -9.87 15.78 -23.14
N GLY A 380 -9.38 14.84 -22.31
CA GLY A 380 -7.97 14.54 -22.11
C GLY A 380 -7.25 15.58 -21.24
N GLU A 381 -6.30 15.10 -20.44
CA GLU A 381 -5.50 15.89 -19.51
C GLU A 381 -4.28 16.50 -20.20
N GLN A 382 -4.02 17.77 -19.92
CA GLN A 382 -2.80 18.47 -20.35
C GLN A 382 -1.71 18.33 -19.27
N PRO A 383 -0.43 18.48 -19.64
CA PRO A 383 0.63 18.68 -18.65
C PRO A 383 0.26 19.78 -17.66
N ASN A 384 0.36 19.50 -16.37
CA ASN A 384 -0.13 20.39 -15.33
C ASN A 384 1.02 20.84 -14.41
N THR A 385 1.42 22.10 -14.54
CA THR A 385 2.51 22.69 -13.75
C THR A 385 2.22 22.73 -12.27
N PHE A 386 0.94 22.82 -11.87
CA PHE A 386 0.53 22.77 -10.47
C PHE A 386 0.73 21.37 -9.88
N HIS A 387 0.42 20.32 -10.63
CA HIS A 387 0.71 18.93 -10.24
C HIS A 387 2.22 18.70 -10.10
N ILE A 388 3.00 19.13 -11.10
CA ILE A 388 4.47 19.03 -11.07
C ILE A 388 5.05 19.79 -9.87
N THR A 389 4.54 20.99 -9.57
CA THR A 389 4.97 21.77 -8.40
C THR A 389 4.69 21.02 -7.10
N GLY A 390 3.50 20.40 -6.98
CA GLY A 390 3.17 19.53 -5.85
C GLY A 390 4.18 18.39 -5.68
N MET A 391 4.55 17.72 -6.77
CA MET A 391 5.57 16.66 -6.76
C MET A 391 6.93 17.17 -6.30
N VAL A 392 7.41 18.30 -6.84
CA VAL A 392 8.71 18.86 -6.46
C VAL A 392 8.73 19.28 -4.99
N VAL A 393 7.65 19.91 -4.51
CA VAL A 393 7.52 20.32 -3.10
C VAL A 393 7.50 19.09 -2.19
N GLY A 394 6.72 18.06 -2.53
CA GLY A 394 6.64 16.82 -1.76
C GLY A 394 7.98 16.10 -1.67
N LEU A 395 8.71 16.01 -2.79
CA LEU A 395 10.06 15.43 -2.83
C LEU A 395 11.03 16.24 -1.97
N GLY A 396 11.05 17.57 -2.12
CA GLY A 396 11.95 18.45 -1.38
C GLY A 396 11.72 18.39 0.13
N ILE A 397 10.45 18.45 0.56
CA ILE A 397 10.08 18.33 1.98
C ILE A 397 10.47 16.96 2.52
N PHE A 398 10.18 15.88 1.79
CA PHE A 398 10.51 14.53 2.24
C PHE A 398 12.02 14.33 2.41
N VAL A 399 12.82 14.72 1.42
CA VAL A 399 14.28 14.62 1.47
C VAL A 399 14.85 15.50 2.58
N TRP A 400 14.32 16.71 2.74
CA TRP A 400 14.72 17.61 3.82
C TRP A 400 14.44 16.99 5.20
N LEU A 401 13.24 16.48 5.45
CA LEU A 401 12.88 15.80 6.70
C LEU A 401 13.77 14.59 6.97
N TYR A 402 14.09 13.81 5.92
CA TYR A 402 14.99 12.68 6.04
C TYR A 402 16.42 13.10 6.44
N ILE A 403 16.97 14.16 5.83
CA ILE A 403 18.29 14.70 6.20
C ILE A 403 18.27 15.23 7.63
N MET A 404 17.21 15.95 8.03
CA MET A 404 17.06 16.43 9.41
C MET A 404 17.03 15.27 10.41
N ARG A 405 16.35 14.17 10.09
CA ARG A 405 16.36 12.95 10.92
C ARG A 405 17.76 12.33 11.05
N LEU A 406 18.61 12.43 10.03
CA LEU A 406 19.98 11.91 10.09
C LEU A 406 20.92 12.80 10.92
N GLN A 407 20.70 14.12 10.93
CA GLN A 407 21.57 15.08 11.59
C GLN A 407 21.21 15.34 13.05
N PHE A 408 19.93 15.27 13.39
CA PHE A 408 19.43 15.55 14.71
C PHE A 408 18.89 14.25 15.33
N ILE A 409 19.48 13.86 16.47
CA ILE A 409 18.97 12.78 17.30
C ILE A 409 17.78 13.36 18.06
N TRP A 410 16.57 13.01 17.64
CA TRP A 410 15.34 13.30 18.38
C TRP A 410 14.92 12.05 19.13
#